data_AF-K2RW81-F1
#
_entry.id   AF-K2RW81-F1
#
_cell.length_a   1.000
_cell.length_b   1.000
_cell.length_c   1.000
_cell.angle_alpha   90.00
_cell.angle_beta   90.00
_cell.angle_gamma   90.00
#
_symmetry.space_group_name_H-M   'P 1'
#
loop_
_entity.id
_entity.type
_entity.pdbx_description
1 polymer ?
#
loop_
_entity_poly.entity_id
_entity_poly.type
_entity_poly.pdbx_seq_one_letter_code
_entity_poly.pdbx_strand_id
1 'polypeptide(L)'
;MHLSAATVALGAALVMQLGLGAAAPVQDVHLEKRKSWRHCACQVSSHGIIDYVSTALVAQYNSWRWHLEDFPKIAGKEGAHYTGVYIVANSGKIDGSAFHKECLLNGGADSTCF
;
A
#
# COMPACT_ATOMS: atom_id res chain seq x y z
N MET A 1 54.17 -31.06 0.76
CA MET A 1 53.29 -29.88 0.92
C MET A 1 53.35 -29.49 2.39
N HIS A 2 54.19 -28.52 2.72
CA HIS A 2 54.51 -28.09 4.08
C HIS A 2 53.90 -26.71 4.35
N LEU A 3 53.40 -26.53 5.59
CA LEU A 3 53.29 -25.28 6.37
C LEU A 3 52.23 -24.27 5.87
N SER A 4 51.56 -23.45 6.68
CA SER A 4 51.46 -23.31 8.13
C SER A 4 50.27 -22.39 8.45
N ALA A 5 49.90 -22.37 9.73
CA ALA A 5 48.91 -21.55 10.42
C ALA A 5 48.86 -20.05 10.05
N ALA A 6 47.65 -19.47 10.16
CA ALA A 6 47.48 -18.08 10.58
C ALA A 6 46.21 -17.93 11.43
N THR A 7 46.47 -17.72 12.71
CA THR A 7 45.58 -17.33 13.80
C THR A 7 44.89 -16.01 13.50
N VAL A 8 43.57 -15.92 13.70
CA VAL A 8 42.89 -14.63 13.91
C VAL A 8 42.37 -14.63 15.34
N ALA A 9 43.14 -13.99 16.22
CA ALA A 9 42.67 -13.55 17.53
C ALA A 9 42.39 -12.04 17.43
N LEU A 10 41.22 -11.59 17.88
CA LEU A 10 40.87 -10.22 18.34
C LEU A 10 39.33 -10.10 18.26
N GLY A 11 38.57 -9.83 19.31
CA GLY A 11 38.90 -9.59 20.71
C GLY A 11 37.60 -9.66 21.52
N ALA A 12 37.71 -10.06 22.78
CA ALA A 12 36.62 -10.01 23.73
C ALA A 12 36.32 -8.53 24.06
N ALA A 13 35.28 -7.98 23.48
CA ALA A 13 34.70 -6.72 23.95
C ALA A 13 33.74 -7.04 25.10
N LEU A 14 34.24 -6.84 26.31
CA LEU A 14 33.49 -6.82 27.55
C LEU A 14 32.52 -5.61 27.51
N VAL A 15 31.29 -5.80 27.03
CA VAL A 15 30.25 -4.77 27.18
C VAL A 15 29.49 -5.08 28.46
N MET A 16 29.90 -4.40 29.53
CA MET A 16 29.17 -4.36 30.78
C MET A 16 27.75 -3.84 30.53
N GLN A 17 26.79 -4.61 31.04
CA GLN A 17 25.38 -4.26 31.13
C GLN A 17 25.18 -2.97 31.91
N LEU A 18 24.76 -1.91 31.23
CA LEU A 18 23.98 -0.83 31.82
C LEU A 18 22.98 -0.34 30.77
N GLY A 19 21.70 -0.50 31.08
CA GLY A 19 20.60 0.14 30.33
C GLY A 19 19.73 -0.86 29.59
N LEU A 20 18.69 -1.33 30.27
CA LEU A 20 17.49 -1.90 29.68
C LEU A 20 16.97 -0.99 28.55
N GLY A 21 16.75 -1.57 27.38
CA GLY A 21 16.10 -0.90 26.27
C GLY A 21 16.45 -1.50 24.92
N ALA A 22 16.31 -2.82 24.77
CA ALA A 22 16.17 -3.39 23.44
C ALA A 22 14.89 -2.80 22.86
N ALA A 23 15.01 -1.72 22.07
CA ALA A 23 13.94 -1.29 21.18
C ALA A 23 13.75 -2.45 20.21
N ALA A 24 12.78 -3.31 20.51
CA ALA A 24 12.25 -4.25 19.55
C ALA A 24 11.95 -3.46 18.27
N PRO A 25 12.25 -3.99 17.07
CA PRO A 25 11.77 -3.35 15.85
C PRO A 25 10.26 -3.23 16.02
N VAL A 26 9.75 -2.00 16.00
CA VAL A 26 8.31 -1.72 15.94
C VAL A 26 7.87 -2.31 14.61
N GLN A 27 7.47 -3.57 14.63
CA GLN A 27 6.91 -4.23 13.48
C GLN A 27 5.65 -3.46 13.15
N ASP A 28 5.68 -2.85 11.98
CA ASP A 28 4.66 -2.01 11.43
C ASP A 28 3.44 -2.86 11.03
N VAL A 29 2.73 -3.39 12.02
CA VAL A 29 1.49 -4.14 11.84
C VAL A 29 0.41 -3.26 11.17
N HIS A 30 0.65 -1.94 11.09
CA HIS A 30 -0.25 -0.98 10.45
C HIS A 30 -0.01 -0.79 8.94
N LEU A 31 1.20 -1.09 8.42
CA LEU A 31 1.51 -0.97 6.99
C LEU A 31 0.90 -2.08 6.14
N GLU A 32 0.71 -3.29 6.67
CA GLU A 32 0.13 -4.41 5.89
C GLU A 32 -1.35 -4.17 5.54
N LYS A 33 -2.11 -3.54 6.43
CA LYS A 33 -3.54 -3.25 6.20
C LYS A 33 -3.75 -2.31 5.01
N ARG A 34 -2.76 -1.49 4.64
CA ARG A 34 -2.84 -0.58 3.48
C ARG A 34 -2.46 -1.20 2.14
N LYS A 35 -1.93 -2.43 2.11
CA LYS A 35 -1.41 -3.07 0.88
C LYS A 35 -2.38 -4.05 0.24
N SER A 36 -3.58 -4.24 0.78
CA SER A 36 -4.43 -5.34 0.34
C SER A 36 -5.92 -5.04 0.47
N TRP A 37 -6.48 -4.45 -0.59
CA TRP A 37 -7.87 -4.02 -0.67
C TRP A 37 -8.64 -4.74 -1.76
N ARG A 38 -9.97 -4.73 -1.67
CA ARG A 38 -10.83 -5.35 -2.68
C ARG A 38 -11.31 -4.34 -3.70
N HIS A 39 -11.61 -3.13 -3.25
CA HIS A 39 -12.08 -2.04 -4.09
C HIS A 39 -11.22 -0.82 -3.84
N CYS A 40 -10.83 -0.14 -4.91
CA CYS A 40 -10.16 1.15 -4.83
C CYS A 40 -10.70 2.12 -5.88
N ALA A 41 -10.64 3.42 -5.62
CA ALA A 41 -11.03 4.43 -6.59
C ALA A 41 -10.26 5.73 -6.37
N CYS A 42 -10.06 6.49 -7.44
CA CYS A 42 -9.45 7.82 -7.36
C CYS A 42 -10.46 8.83 -6.82
N GLN A 43 -9.99 9.88 -6.17
CA GLN A 43 -10.83 10.96 -5.63
C GLN A 43 -10.41 12.31 -6.19
N VAL A 44 -11.39 13.21 -6.35
CA VAL A 44 -11.16 14.60 -6.79
C VAL A 44 -10.42 15.43 -5.72
N SER A 45 -10.46 14.98 -4.46
CA SER A 45 -9.74 15.52 -3.32
C SER A 45 -9.70 14.49 -2.18
N SER A 46 -8.82 14.67 -1.20
CA SER A 46 -8.78 13.79 -0.02
C SER A 46 -10.12 13.77 0.71
N HIS A 47 -10.63 12.56 0.96
CA HIS A 47 -11.98 12.32 1.52
C HIS A 47 -13.15 12.86 0.68
N GLY A 48 -12.89 13.31 -0.55
CA GLY A 48 -13.90 13.80 -1.50
C GLY A 48 -14.66 12.68 -2.22
N ILE A 49 -15.44 13.06 -3.24
CA ILE A 49 -16.15 12.12 -4.11
C ILE A 49 -15.18 11.34 -5.02
N ILE A 50 -15.67 10.23 -5.57
CA ILE A 50 -14.94 9.45 -6.57
C ILE A 50 -14.74 10.27 -7.85
N ASP A 51 -13.50 10.33 -8.32
CA ASP A 51 -13.15 10.81 -9.65
C ASP A 51 -13.29 9.66 -10.65
N TYR A 52 -14.42 9.64 -11.35
CA TYR A 52 -14.71 8.62 -12.35
C TYR A 52 -13.69 8.62 -13.50
N VAL A 53 -13.28 9.80 -13.98
CA VAL A 53 -12.42 9.92 -15.17
C VAL A 53 -11.05 9.34 -14.86
N SER A 54 -10.43 9.75 -13.75
CA SER A 54 -9.15 9.20 -13.34
C SER A 54 -9.23 7.72 -13.00
N THR A 55 -10.31 7.27 -12.35
CA THR A 55 -10.50 5.84 -12.05
C THR A 55 -10.61 5.01 -13.33
N ALA A 56 -11.36 5.48 -14.33
CA ALA A 56 -11.49 4.81 -15.61
C ALA A 56 -10.17 4.75 -16.38
N LEU A 57 -9.39 5.83 -16.37
CA LEU A 57 -8.06 5.85 -17.00
C LEU A 57 -7.10 4.87 -16.34
N VAL A 58 -7.07 4.81 -15.01
CA VAL A 58 -6.25 3.85 -14.27
C VAL A 58 -6.64 2.42 -14.66
N ALA A 59 -7.93 2.10 -14.74
CA ALA A 59 -8.40 0.78 -15.15
C ALA A 59 -8.02 0.47 -16.60
N GLN A 60 -8.17 1.44 -17.51
CA GLN A 60 -7.86 1.28 -18.93
C GLN A 60 -6.37 0.97 -19.16
N TYR A 61 -5.47 1.74 -18.53
CA TYR A 61 -4.02 1.53 -18.67
C TYR A 61 -3.50 0.30 -17.90
N ASN A 62 -4.28 -0.19 -16.94
CA ASN A 62 -3.95 -1.36 -16.12
C ASN A 62 -4.97 -2.49 -16.27
N SER A 63 -5.60 -2.62 -17.44
CA SER A 63 -6.73 -3.54 -17.67
C SER A 63 -6.39 -5.03 -17.46
N TRP A 64 -5.11 -5.39 -17.58
CA TRP A 64 -4.61 -6.71 -17.24
C TRP A 64 -4.61 -7.00 -15.73
N ARG A 65 -4.49 -5.96 -14.89
CA ARG A 65 -4.54 -6.07 -13.41
C ARG A 65 -5.96 -5.94 -12.90
N TRP A 66 -6.72 -5.03 -13.48
CA TRP A 66 -7.87 -4.37 -12.84
C TRP A 66 -9.03 -4.18 -13.81
N HIS A 67 -10.25 -4.19 -13.30
CA HIS A 67 -11.47 -3.84 -14.03
C HIS A 67 -12.37 -2.92 -13.21
N LEU A 68 -13.34 -2.27 -13.88
CA LEU A 68 -14.30 -1.38 -13.24
C LEU A 68 -15.53 -2.14 -12.77
N GLU A 69 -16.01 -1.81 -11.58
CA GLU A 69 -17.32 -2.20 -11.06
C GLU A 69 -18.08 -0.98 -10.54
N ASP A 70 -19.38 -0.91 -10.83
CA ASP A 70 -20.27 0.12 -10.30
C ASP A 70 -20.71 -0.25 -8.88
N PHE A 71 -20.45 0.64 -7.93
CA PHE A 71 -20.95 0.50 -6.56
C PHE A 71 -22.24 1.32 -6.40
N PRO A 72 -23.34 0.67 -6.02
CA PRO A 72 -24.66 1.31 -6.01
C PRO A 72 -24.71 2.45 -4.99
N LYS A 73 -25.38 3.54 -5.37
CA LYS A 73 -25.63 4.66 -4.46
C LYS A 73 -26.50 4.21 -3.30
N ILE A 74 -25.96 4.27 -2.08
CA ILE A 74 -26.76 4.06 -0.86
C ILE A 74 -27.53 5.34 -0.54
N ALA A 75 -28.86 5.24 -0.42
CA ALA A 75 -29.72 6.39 -0.13
C ALA A 75 -29.26 7.14 1.13
N GLY A 76 -29.13 8.47 1.03
CA GLY A 76 -28.70 9.33 2.14
C GLY A 76 -27.23 9.21 2.54
N LYS A 77 -26.39 8.52 1.74
CA LYS A 77 -24.95 8.42 1.97
C LYS A 77 -24.20 8.95 0.75
N GLU A 78 -23.22 9.81 0.99
CA GLU A 78 -22.36 10.39 -0.04
C GLU A 78 -20.90 10.30 0.37
N GLY A 79 -20.02 10.24 -0.62
CA GLY A 79 -18.57 10.15 -0.43
C GLY A 79 -17.98 8.85 -0.97
N ALA A 80 -16.65 8.79 -0.91
CA ALA A 80 -15.80 7.82 -1.58
C ALA A 80 -16.03 6.33 -1.25
N HIS A 81 -16.89 5.99 -0.29
CA HIS A 81 -17.19 4.61 0.08
C HIS A 81 -18.65 4.20 -0.19
N TYR A 82 -19.50 5.13 -0.63
CA TYR A 82 -20.94 4.94 -0.64
C TYR A 82 -21.56 4.92 -2.04
N THR A 83 -20.84 5.45 -3.04
CA THR A 83 -21.32 5.53 -4.42
C THR A 83 -20.17 5.86 -5.36
N GLY A 84 -20.17 5.24 -6.54
CA GLY A 84 -19.20 5.55 -7.60
C GLY A 84 -18.74 4.31 -8.35
N VAL A 85 -17.72 4.47 -9.17
CA VAL A 85 -17.09 3.39 -9.92
C VAL A 85 -15.76 3.07 -9.28
N TYR A 86 -15.52 1.79 -9.03
CA TYR A 86 -14.32 1.32 -8.34
C TYR A 86 -13.58 0.33 -9.21
N ILE A 87 -12.28 0.28 -9.00
CA ILE A 87 -11.40 -0.73 -9.52
C ILE A 87 -11.42 -1.95 -8.59
N VAL A 88 -11.54 -3.12 -9.20
CA VAL A 88 -11.41 -4.44 -8.57
C VAL A 88 -10.28 -5.21 -9.26
N ALA A 89 -9.53 -5.99 -8.47
CA ALA A 89 -8.46 -6.81 -9.01
C ALA A 89 -8.99 -8.02 -9.78
N ASN A 90 -8.47 -8.24 -10.99
CA ASN A 90 -8.75 -9.44 -11.79
C ASN A 90 -8.25 -10.70 -11.07
N SER A 91 -7.21 -10.57 -10.23
CA SER A 91 -6.73 -11.62 -9.35
C SER A 91 -6.10 -11.02 -8.08
N GLY A 92 -6.23 -11.73 -6.96
CA GLY A 92 -5.62 -11.31 -5.70
C GLY A 92 -6.29 -10.09 -5.07
N LYS A 93 -5.48 -9.12 -4.63
CA LYS A 93 -5.91 -7.91 -3.94
C LYS A 93 -5.14 -6.70 -4.48
N ILE A 94 -5.69 -5.51 -4.26
CA ILE A 94 -5.11 -4.24 -4.71
C ILE A 94 -4.13 -3.72 -3.64
N ASP A 95 -2.90 -3.43 -4.05
CA ASP A 95 -1.98 -2.61 -3.24
C ASP A 95 -2.42 -1.16 -3.31
N GLY A 96 -2.98 -0.66 -2.20
CA GLY A 96 -3.51 0.71 -2.12
C GLY A 96 -2.43 1.78 -2.28
N SER A 97 -1.19 1.51 -1.90
CA SER A 97 -0.09 2.47 -2.10
C SER A 97 0.35 2.53 -3.57
N ALA A 98 0.35 1.39 -4.25
CA ALA A 98 0.60 1.36 -5.70
C ALA A 98 -0.56 2.05 -6.44
N PHE A 99 -1.79 1.74 -6.08
CA PHE A 99 -2.99 2.34 -6.66
C PHE A 99 -3.04 3.87 -6.49
N HIS A 100 -2.72 4.38 -5.29
CA HIS A 100 -2.65 5.81 -5.04
C HIS A 100 -1.73 6.54 -6.02
N LYS A 101 -0.55 5.96 -6.31
CA LYS A 101 0.38 6.53 -7.29
C LYS A 101 -0.22 6.55 -8.70
N GLU A 102 -0.92 5.49 -9.10
CA GLU A 102 -1.62 5.46 -10.40
C GLU A 102 -2.67 6.58 -10.48
N CYS A 103 -3.42 6.84 -9.40
CA CYS A 103 -4.37 7.95 -9.37
C CYS A 103 -3.69 9.30 -9.58
N LEU A 104 -2.60 9.59 -8.85
CA LEU A 104 -1.85 10.84 -8.99
C LEU A 104 -1.29 11.02 -10.42
N LEU A 105 -0.84 9.94 -11.06
CA LEU A 105 -0.35 9.97 -12.44
C LEU A 105 -1.46 10.21 -13.48
N ASN A 106 -2.71 9.89 -13.14
CA ASN A 106 -3.88 9.99 -14.03
C ASN A 106 -4.82 11.14 -13.65
N GLY A 107 -4.31 12.15 -12.94
CA GLY A 107 -5.04 13.39 -12.64
C GLY A 107 -5.94 13.34 -11.41
N GLY A 108 -6.00 12.20 -10.70
CA GLY A 108 -6.68 12.11 -9.41
C GLY A 108 -5.89 12.84 -8.32
N ALA A 109 -6.58 13.43 -7.35
CA ALA A 109 -5.94 14.15 -6.25
C ALA A 109 -5.66 13.24 -5.03
N ASP A 110 -6.43 12.16 -4.88
CA ASP A 110 -6.23 11.15 -3.84
C ASP A 110 -6.80 9.79 -4.28
N SER A 111 -6.76 8.80 -3.40
CA SER A 111 -7.36 7.49 -3.60
C SER A 111 -7.99 6.97 -2.32
N THR A 112 -9.09 6.24 -2.46
CA THR A 112 -9.69 5.46 -1.38
C THR A 112 -9.66 3.97 -1.69
N CYS A 113 -9.62 3.13 -0.67
CA CYS A 113 -9.71 1.68 -0.78
C CYS A 113 -10.45 1.04 0.41
N PHE A 114 -11.14 -0.07 0.19
CA PHE A 114 -11.82 -0.88 1.22
C PHE A 114 -11.98 -2.37 0.86
#